data_AF-A0A4V2JHG3-F1
#
_entry.id   AF-A0A4V2JHG3-F1
#
_cell.length_a   1.000
_cell.length_b   1.000
_cell.length_c   1.000
_cell.angle_alpha   90.00
_cell.angle_beta   90.00
_cell.angle_gamma   90.00
#
_symmetry.space_group_name_H-M   'P 1'
#
loop_
_entity.id
_entity.type
_entity.pdbx_description
1 polymer ?
#
loop_
_entity_poly.entity_id
_entity_poly.type
_entity_poly.pdbx_seq_one_letter_code
_entity_poly.pdbx_strand_id
1 'polypeptide(L)'
;TDTDAARQRLALAQTALLSALVAGTPAPEGFDRRRLRVQSRALAAKRAAVVGRIAPELPAILGEEYRPAFLDYARHRPLRSGHRQDALDFAAHLLAQERPADPAARRQLTRWWRDRAGPKPPPARPAARLVRAVRLALHRR
;
A
#
# COMPACT_ATOMS: atom_id res chain seq x y z
N THR A 1 -14.53 -27.10 27.58
CA THR A 1 -15.09 -26.53 28.82
C THR A 1 -15.98 -25.35 28.49
N ASP A 2 -16.83 -24.86 29.40
CA ASP A 2 -17.65 -23.65 29.17
C ASP A 2 -16.77 -22.43 28.82
N THR A 3 -15.59 -22.35 29.43
CA THR A 3 -14.56 -21.36 29.13
C THR A 3 -14.10 -21.38 27.67
N ASP A 4 -13.95 -22.56 27.06
CA ASP A 4 -13.54 -22.66 25.64
C ASP A 4 -14.63 -22.15 24.71
N ALA A 5 -15.90 -22.45 25.03
CA ALA A 5 -17.04 -21.94 24.28
C ALA A 5 -17.14 -20.40 24.39
N ALA A 6 -16.87 -19.84 25.58
CA ALA A 6 -16.81 -18.39 25.78
C ALA A 6 -15.67 -17.73 24.97
N ARG A 7 -14.48 -18.33 24.97
CA ARG A 7 -13.33 -17.85 24.18
C ARG A 7 -13.63 -17.86 22.68
N GLN A 8 -14.27 -18.92 22.19
CA GLN A 8 -14.67 -19.04 20.78
C GLN A 8 -15.63 -17.91 20.38
N ARG A 9 -16.66 -17.63 21.20
CA ARG A 9 -17.61 -16.54 20.95
C ARG A 9 -16.92 -15.17 20.91
N LEU A 10 -16.00 -14.92 21.85
CA LEU A 10 -15.22 -13.68 21.88
C LEU A 10 -14.36 -13.53 20.62
N ALA A 11 -13.65 -14.58 20.20
CA ALA A 11 -12.80 -14.55 19.02
C ALA A 11 -13.60 -14.27 17.74
N LEU A 12 -14.80 -14.87 17.62
CA LEU A 12 -15.72 -14.60 16.52
C LEU A 12 -16.19 -13.13 16.52
N ALA A 13 -16.58 -12.60 17.67
CA ALA A 13 -17.02 -11.20 17.80
C ALA A 13 -15.89 -10.20 17.47
N GLN A 14 -14.67 -10.46 17.96
CA GLN A 14 -13.49 -9.64 17.64
C GLN A 14 -13.16 -9.67 16.15
N THR A 15 -13.21 -10.85 15.53
CA THR A 15 -12.98 -11.01 14.09
C THR A 15 -14.03 -10.27 13.28
N ALA A 16 -15.30 -10.38 13.65
CA ALA A 16 -16.40 -9.66 13.00
C ALA A 16 -16.24 -8.13 13.12
N LEU A 17 -15.86 -7.64 14.31
CA LEU A 17 -15.60 -6.22 14.53
C LEU A 17 -14.43 -5.71 13.69
N LEU A 18 -13.31 -6.43 13.69
CA LEU A 18 -12.14 -6.06 12.87
C LEU A 18 -12.51 -6.07 11.38
N SER A 19 -13.22 -7.10 10.92
CA SER A 19 -13.69 -7.21 9.53
C SER A 19 -14.59 -6.04 9.15
N ALA A 20 -15.49 -5.62 10.04
CA ALA A 20 -16.37 -4.47 9.78
C ALA A 20 -15.55 -3.17 9.66
N LEU A 21 -14.53 -3.01 10.50
CA LEU A 21 -13.68 -1.83 10.51
C LEU A 21 -12.78 -1.71 9.27
N VAL A 22 -12.18 -2.81 8.80
CA VAL A 22 -11.11 -2.76 7.78
C VAL A 22 -11.46 -3.39 6.43
N ALA A 23 -12.47 -4.24 6.37
CA ALA A 23 -12.92 -4.92 5.15
C ALA A 23 -14.31 -4.44 4.67
N GLY A 24 -15.01 -3.65 5.48
CA GLY A 24 -16.34 -3.13 5.15
C GLY A 24 -17.44 -4.19 5.22
N THR A 25 -17.26 -5.24 6.02
CA THR A 25 -18.36 -6.19 6.33
C THR A 25 -19.46 -5.49 7.15
N PRO A 26 -20.67 -6.07 7.23
CA PRO A 26 -21.72 -5.53 8.08
C PRO A 26 -21.27 -5.33 9.54
N ALA A 27 -21.88 -4.35 10.21
CA ALA A 27 -21.66 -4.13 11.63
C ALA A 27 -22.11 -5.37 12.43
N PRO A 28 -21.29 -5.89 13.36
CA PRO A 28 -21.73 -6.96 14.25
C PRO A 28 -22.88 -6.48 15.15
N GLU A 29 -23.67 -7.42 15.66
CA GLU A 29 -24.74 -7.14 16.60
C GLU A 29 -24.22 -6.36 17.83
N GLY A 30 -25.03 -5.41 18.31
CA GLY A 30 -24.66 -4.54 19.44
C GLY A 30 -23.74 -3.37 19.10
N PHE A 31 -23.20 -3.28 17.87
CA PHE A 31 -22.38 -2.13 17.43
C PHE A 31 -23.17 -1.13 16.60
N ASP A 32 -22.98 0.15 16.93
CA ASP A 32 -23.54 1.26 16.16
C ASP A 32 -22.84 1.39 14.79
N ARG A 33 -23.59 1.17 13.71
CA ARG A 33 -23.11 1.27 12.33
C ARG A 33 -22.56 2.65 11.97
N ARG A 34 -23.13 3.75 12.48
CA ARG A 34 -22.63 5.11 12.24
C ARG A 34 -21.26 5.30 12.90
N ARG A 35 -21.11 4.89 14.16
CA ARG A 35 -19.85 4.97 14.90
C ARG A 35 -18.75 4.13 14.25
N LEU A 36 -19.07 2.91 13.81
CA LEU A 36 -18.09 2.08 13.09
C LEU A 36 -17.63 2.74 11.78
N ARG A 37 -18.53 3.38 11.02
CA ARG A 37 -18.14 4.11 9.80
C ARG A 37 -17.17 5.27 10.07
N VAL A 38 -17.34 5.99 11.18
CA VAL A 38 -16.40 7.04 11.61
C VAL A 38 -15.02 6.43 11.86
N GLN A 39 -14.97 5.30 12.59
CA GLN A 39 -13.71 4.61 12.90
C GLN A 39 -13.04 4.04 11.65
N SER A 40 -13.79 3.37 10.76
CA SER A 40 -13.28 2.89 9.47
C SER A 40 -12.65 4.01 8.65
N ARG A 41 -13.30 5.18 8.57
CA ARG A 41 -12.75 6.34 7.85
C ARG A 41 -11.48 6.87 8.52
N ALA A 42 -11.44 6.93 9.85
CA ALA A 42 -10.24 7.35 10.58
C ALA A 42 -9.06 6.39 10.35
N LEU A 43 -9.30 5.08 10.36
CA LEU A 43 -8.31 4.06 10.06
C LEU A 43 -7.79 4.19 8.61
N ALA A 44 -8.68 4.35 7.64
CA ALA A 44 -8.29 4.56 6.24
C ALA A 44 -7.47 5.85 6.06
N ALA A 45 -7.86 6.95 6.73
CA ALA A 45 -7.11 8.21 6.71
C ALA A 45 -5.72 8.08 7.35
N LYS A 46 -5.62 7.34 8.47
CA LYS A 46 -4.33 7.04 9.08
C LYS A 46 -3.44 6.24 8.13
N ARG A 47 -4.03 5.25 7.44
CA ARG A 47 -3.32 4.41 6.48
C ARG A 47 -2.81 5.24 5.30
N ALA A 48 -3.63 6.13 4.75
CA ALA A 48 -3.20 7.11 3.74
C ALA A 48 -2.01 7.96 4.25
N ALA A 49 -2.07 8.47 5.49
CA ALA A 49 -0.99 9.27 6.05
C ALA A 49 0.31 8.48 6.30
N VAL A 50 0.23 7.17 6.53
CA VAL A 50 1.41 6.29 6.62
C VAL A 50 1.97 6.01 5.22
N VAL A 51 1.12 5.66 4.26
CA VAL A 51 1.53 5.42 2.87
C VAL A 51 2.17 6.66 2.27
N GLY A 52 1.57 7.85 2.43
CA GLY A 52 2.14 9.10 1.92
C GLY A 52 3.49 9.48 2.56
N ARG A 53 3.80 8.97 3.76
CA ARG A 53 5.15 9.12 4.34
C ARG A 53 6.17 8.13 3.79
N ILE A 54 5.73 6.91 3.45
CA ILE A 54 6.60 5.86 2.92
C ILE A 54 6.84 6.01 1.41
N ALA A 55 5.85 6.55 0.70
CA ALA A 55 5.83 6.79 -0.74
C ALA A 55 5.40 8.24 -1.00
N PRO A 56 6.23 9.24 -0.67
CA PRO A 56 5.91 10.66 -0.80
C PRO A 56 5.67 11.11 -2.24
N GLU A 57 6.13 10.33 -3.23
CA GLU A 57 5.84 10.62 -4.63
C GLU A 57 4.37 10.41 -4.99
N LEU A 58 3.63 9.54 -4.27
CA LEU A 58 2.21 9.33 -4.54
C LEU A 58 1.36 10.59 -4.32
N PRO A 59 1.40 11.27 -3.16
CA PRO A 59 0.71 12.54 -3.01
C PRO A 59 1.28 13.64 -3.92
N ALA A 60 2.58 13.61 -4.27
CA ALA A 60 3.14 14.57 -5.22
C ALA A 60 2.59 14.40 -6.65
N ILE A 61 2.39 13.15 -7.10
CA ILE A 61 1.84 12.83 -8.43
C ILE A 61 0.33 13.06 -8.48
N LEU A 62 -0.40 12.67 -7.41
CA LEU A 62 -1.86 12.67 -7.39
C LEU A 62 -2.45 13.98 -6.86
N GLY A 63 -1.66 14.82 -6.20
CA GLY A 63 -2.11 16.08 -5.61
C GLY A 63 -3.31 15.89 -4.68
N GLU A 64 -4.30 16.77 -4.84
CA GLU A 64 -5.55 16.76 -4.06
C GLU A 64 -6.38 15.48 -4.25
N GLU A 65 -6.20 14.75 -5.36
CA GLU A 65 -6.90 13.48 -5.58
C GLU A 65 -6.37 12.34 -4.70
N TYR A 66 -5.16 12.47 -4.14
CA TYR A 66 -4.51 11.41 -3.37
C TYR A 66 -5.39 10.88 -2.24
N ARG A 67 -5.86 11.79 -1.37
CA ARG A 67 -6.62 11.41 -0.18
C ARG A 67 -7.98 10.78 -0.53
N PRO A 68 -8.84 11.42 -1.35
CA PRO A 68 -10.11 10.82 -1.76
C PRO A 68 -9.92 9.47 -2.44
N ALA A 69 -8.94 9.35 -3.35
CA ALA A 69 -8.65 8.10 -4.05
C ALA A 69 -8.20 6.98 -3.10
N PHE A 70 -7.33 7.29 -2.12
CA PHE A 70 -6.87 6.30 -1.15
C PHE A 70 -8.00 5.83 -0.23
N LEU A 71 -8.87 6.76 0.22
CA LEU A 71 -10.01 6.40 1.08
C LEU A 71 -10.99 5.47 0.36
N ASP A 72 -11.25 5.71 -0.93
CA ASP A 72 -12.08 4.84 -1.76
C ASP A 72 -11.44 3.45 -1.94
N TYR A 73 -10.15 3.42 -2.32
CA TYR A 73 -9.37 2.19 -2.43
C TYR A 73 -9.41 1.34 -1.14
N ALA A 74 -9.21 1.98 0.01
CA ALA A 74 -9.08 1.32 1.31
C ALA A 74 -10.40 0.81 1.90
N ARG A 75 -11.55 1.34 1.44
CA ARG A 75 -12.88 1.11 2.03
C ARG A 75 -13.25 -0.37 2.18
N HIS A 76 -12.78 -1.20 1.26
CA HIS A 76 -13.08 -2.64 1.19
C HIS A 76 -11.81 -3.50 1.07
N ARG A 77 -10.65 -2.94 1.43
CA ARG A 77 -9.35 -3.59 1.24
C ARG A 77 -8.54 -3.55 2.53
N PRO A 78 -8.54 -4.64 3.32
CA PRO A 78 -7.68 -4.80 4.48
C PRO A 78 -6.20 -4.72 4.10
N LEU A 79 -5.38 -4.20 5.01
CA LEU A 79 -3.92 -4.24 4.87
C LEU A 79 -3.42 -5.66 5.10
N ARG A 80 -2.80 -6.28 4.08
CA ARG A 80 -2.32 -7.68 4.15
C ARG A 80 -0.80 -7.83 4.23
N SER A 81 -0.07 -7.00 3.49
CA SER A 81 1.35 -7.25 3.18
C SER A 81 2.27 -6.07 3.55
N GLY A 82 1.80 -5.21 4.48
CA GLY A 82 2.52 -4.02 4.94
C GLY A 82 2.39 -2.81 4.01
N HIS A 83 2.83 -1.65 4.49
CA HIS A 83 2.52 -0.36 3.86
C HIS A 83 3.24 -0.09 2.53
N ARG A 84 4.42 -0.68 2.31
CA ARG A 84 5.09 -0.59 1.00
C ARG A 84 4.31 -1.31 -0.08
N GLN A 85 3.82 -2.52 0.22
CA GLN A 85 2.97 -3.25 -0.71
C GLN A 85 1.62 -2.55 -0.90
N ASP A 86 1.01 -2.02 0.17
CA ASP A 86 -0.24 -1.25 0.09
C ASP A 86 -0.11 -0.03 -0.84
N ALA A 87 1.06 0.62 -0.87
CA ALA A 87 1.35 1.71 -1.81
C ALA A 87 1.38 1.23 -3.27
N LEU A 88 1.99 0.06 -3.53
CA LEU A 88 2.03 -0.55 -4.87
C LEU A 88 0.66 -1.02 -5.33
N ASP A 89 -0.11 -1.66 -4.44
CA ASP A 89 -1.45 -2.14 -4.71
C ASP A 89 -2.42 -0.98 -4.96
N PHE A 90 -2.28 0.12 -4.21
CA PHE A 90 -3.03 1.35 -4.45
C PHE A 90 -2.73 1.96 -5.82
N ALA A 91 -1.46 2.08 -6.19
CA ALA A 91 -1.08 2.60 -7.50
C ALA A 91 -1.59 1.69 -8.63
N ALA A 92 -1.44 0.36 -8.49
CA ALA A 92 -1.98 -0.61 -9.44
C ALA A 92 -3.51 -0.49 -9.59
N HIS A 93 -4.22 -0.31 -8.46
CA HIS A 93 -5.66 -0.12 -8.45
C HIS A 93 -6.10 1.11 -9.23
N LEU A 94 -5.40 2.24 -9.09
CA LEU A 94 -5.69 3.45 -9.86
C LEU A 94 -5.40 3.27 -11.34
N LEU A 95 -4.25 2.69 -11.69
CA LEU A 95 -3.86 2.48 -13.08
C LEU A 95 -4.85 1.55 -13.81
N ALA A 96 -5.36 0.52 -13.12
CA ALA A 96 -6.39 -0.37 -13.65
C ALA A 96 -7.74 0.32 -13.93
N GLN A 97 -8.01 1.46 -13.30
CA GLN A 97 -9.18 2.31 -13.53
C GLN A 97 -8.90 3.48 -14.47
N GLU A 98 -7.74 3.49 -15.12
CA GLU A 98 -7.28 4.62 -15.93
C GLU A 98 -7.23 5.94 -15.14
N ARG A 99 -6.87 5.87 -13.86
CA ARG A 99 -6.68 7.04 -12.98
C ARG A 99 -5.20 7.31 -12.72
N PRO A 100 -4.80 8.57 -12.46
CA PRO A 100 -5.61 9.80 -12.52
C PRO A 100 -6.03 10.18 -13.95
N ALA A 101 -7.01 11.08 -14.10
CA ALA A 101 -7.53 11.52 -15.39
C ALA A 101 -6.46 12.26 -16.21
N ASP A 102 -5.57 13.02 -15.56
CA ASP A 102 -4.43 13.66 -16.20
C ASP A 102 -3.45 12.62 -16.80
N PRO A 103 -3.23 12.62 -18.12
CA PRO A 103 -2.29 11.72 -18.77
C PRO A 103 -0.84 11.87 -18.28
N ALA A 104 -0.42 13.07 -17.87
CA ALA A 104 0.95 13.30 -17.41
C ALA A 104 1.18 12.65 -16.03
N ALA A 105 0.29 12.91 -15.07
CA ALA A 105 0.29 12.24 -13.77
C ALA A 105 0.16 10.71 -13.90
N ARG A 106 -0.67 10.20 -14.83
CA ARG A 106 -0.80 8.75 -15.08
C ARG A 106 0.49 8.13 -15.59
N ARG A 107 1.22 8.81 -16.49
CA ARG A 107 2.56 8.37 -16.95
C ARG A 107 3.58 8.37 -15.80
N GLN A 108 3.57 9.39 -14.94
CA GLN A 108 4.43 9.44 -13.76
C GLN A 108 4.13 8.29 -12.79
N LEU A 109 2.85 8.06 -12.48
CA LEU A 109 2.41 6.97 -11.60
C LEU A 109 2.82 5.60 -12.16
N THR A 110 2.67 5.40 -13.47
CA THR A 110 3.08 4.16 -14.16
C THR A 110 4.58 3.90 -14.02
N ARG A 111 5.42 4.94 -14.21
CA ARG A 111 6.87 4.80 -14.00
C ARG A 111 7.19 4.49 -12.55
N TRP A 112 6.64 5.25 -11.61
CA TRP A 112 6.83 5.03 -10.18
C TRP A 112 6.50 3.60 -9.76
N TRP A 113 5.39 3.05 -10.28
CA TRP A 113 4.96 1.68 -10.00
C TRP A 113 5.93 0.66 -10.60
N ARG A 114 6.29 0.79 -11.89
CA ARG A 114 7.21 -0.15 -12.57
C ARG A 114 8.58 -0.21 -11.88
N ASP A 115 9.12 0.92 -11.46
CA ASP A 115 10.43 1.01 -10.81
C ASP A 115 10.49 0.25 -9.47
N ARG A 116 9.33 0.03 -8.82
CA ARG A 116 9.23 -0.58 -7.49
C ARG A 116 8.54 -1.95 -7.49
N ALA A 117 7.69 -2.23 -8.47
CA ALA A 117 6.98 -3.50 -8.63
C ALA A 117 7.85 -4.59 -9.27
N GLY A 118 8.91 -4.20 -9.98
CA GLY A 118 9.86 -5.15 -10.57
C GLY A 118 10.63 -5.96 -9.51
N PRO A 119 11.18 -7.14 -9.89
CA PRO A 119 12.04 -7.91 -9.00
C PRO A 119 13.19 -7.02 -8.52
N LYS A 120 13.42 -7.00 -7.19
CA LYS A 120 14.52 -6.25 -6.58
C LYS A 120 15.81 -6.59 -7.35
N PRO A 121 16.48 -5.62 -7.98
CA PRO A 121 17.73 -5.91 -8.68
C PRO A 121 18.69 -6.56 -7.68
N PRO A 122 19.43 -7.60 -8.08
CA PRO A 122 20.40 -8.23 -7.18
C PRO A 122 21.33 -7.14 -6.65
N PRO A 123 21.72 -7.18 -5.36
CA PRO A 123 22.56 -6.16 -4.77
C PRO A 123 23.81 -6.00 -5.64
N ALA A 124 24.03 -4.79 -6.14
CA ALA A 124 25.19 -4.48 -6.97
C ALA A 124 26.44 -4.88 -6.19
N ARG A 125 27.06 -5.99 -6.57
CA ARG A 125 28.34 -6.41 -5.99
C ARG A 125 29.35 -5.29 -6.29
N PRO A 126 30.15 -4.85 -5.32
CA PRO A 126 31.08 -3.72 -5.48
C PRO A 126 32.19 -3.95 -6.53
N ALA A 127 32.25 -5.13 -7.16
CA ALA A 127 33.25 -5.49 -8.17
C ALA A 127 33.07 -4.80 -9.53
N ALA A 128 31.92 -4.19 -9.83
CA ALA A 128 31.71 -3.48 -11.12
C ALA A 128 32.55 -2.19 -11.27
N ARG A 129 33.19 -1.71 -10.19
CA ARG A 129 34.11 -0.55 -10.23
C ARG A 129 35.57 -0.89 -10.54
N LEU A 130 35.93 -2.17 -10.68
CA LEU A 130 37.34 -2.59 -10.87
C LEU A 130 37.68 -3.14 -12.27
N VAL A 131 36.76 -3.10 -13.23
CA VAL A 131 37.02 -3.61 -14.60
C VAL A 131 37.45 -2.50 -15.58
N ARG A 132 37.55 -1.23 -15.15
CA ARG A 132 38.04 -0.13 -16.01
C ARG A 132 39.51 0.27 -15.78
N ALA A 133 40.31 -0.53 -15.07
CA ALA A 133 41.70 -0.20 -14.77
C ALA A 133 42.77 -1.18 -15.31
N VAL A 134 42.41 -2.21 -16.10
CA VAL A 134 43.41 -3.17 -16.65
C VAL A 134 43.57 -3.09 -18.18
N ARG A 135 42.92 -2.14 -18.87
CA ARG A 135 43.07 -1.92 -20.32
C ARG A 135 44.13 -0.88 -20.73
N LEU A 136 45.06 -0.52 -19.83
CA LEU A 136 46.14 0.43 -20.12
C LEU A 136 47.55 -0.07 -19.74
N ALA A 137 47.73 -1.38 -19.52
CA ALA A 137 49.04 -1.97 -19.22
C ALA A 137 49.59 -2.90 -20.32
N LEU A 138 49.02 -2.87 -21.53
CA LEU A 138 49.47 -3.72 -22.64
C LEU A 138 49.90 -2.97 -23.90
N HIS A 139 50.14 -1.66 -23.85
CA HIS A 139 50.68 -0.88 -24.97
C HIS A 139 51.76 0.12 -24.52
N ARG A 140 52.85 -0.36 -23.92
CA ARG A 140 54.14 0.36 -23.92
C ARG A 140 55.31 -0.62 -23.84
N ARG A 141 55.85 -0.88 -25.03
CA ARG A 141 57.19 -1.40 -25.41
C ARG A 141 57.64 -2.72 -24.81
#